data_AF-A0A2E4ZWX0-F1
#
_entry.id   AF-A0A2E4ZWX0-F1
#
_cell.length_a   1.000
_cell.length_b   1.000
_cell.length_c   1.000
_cell.angle_alpha   90.00
_cell.angle_beta   90.00
_cell.angle_gamma   90.00
#
_symmetry.space_group_name_H-M   'P 1'
#
loop_
_entity.id
_entity.type
_entity.pdbx_description
1 polymer ?
#
loop_
_entity_poly.entity_id
_entity_poly.type
_entity_poly.pdbx_seq_one_letter_code
_entity_poly.pdbx_strand_id
1 'polypeptide(L)'
;MLHVMLNKQKAFGLLLKYERAKAGLSQAILAKKAGISVAIVNDLENATRVAGVKTIRKIAEGLGMPEHRAVDFMLQGLALSRRDYALPDFEDYEPILFNLVPYFLKSNGITPLEIDSCSLLQPYGSKVPSGVEITLSSNQKIRVNLEFEEKDT
;
A
#
# COMPACT_ATOMS: atom_id res chain seq x y z
N MET A 1 17.62 -8.72 -1.65
CA MET A 1 16.38 -8.31 -2.35
C MET A 1 15.31 -9.42 -2.37
N LEU A 2 15.59 -10.62 -2.90
CA LEU A 2 14.63 -11.74 -2.92
C LEU A 2 14.12 -12.15 -1.52
N HIS A 3 15.04 -12.29 -0.56
CA HIS A 3 14.70 -12.63 0.83
C HIS A 3 13.82 -11.56 1.52
N VAL A 4 14.09 -10.28 1.25
CA VAL A 4 13.28 -9.15 1.76
C VAL A 4 11.87 -9.16 1.15
N MET A 5 11.74 -9.44 -0.15
CA MET A 5 10.43 -9.56 -0.79
C MET A 5 9.61 -10.74 -0.26
N LEU A 6 10.23 -11.90 -0.03
CA LEU A 6 9.57 -13.07 0.57
C LEU A 6 9.05 -12.77 2.00
N ASN A 7 9.82 -12.01 2.79
CA ASN A 7 9.39 -11.60 4.12
C ASN A 7 8.21 -10.61 4.07
N LYS A 8 8.21 -9.67 3.11
CA LYS A 8 7.08 -8.75 2.90
C LYS A 8 5.81 -9.47 2.43
N GLN A 9 5.93 -10.47 1.56
CA GLN A 9 4.79 -11.30 1.13
C GLN A 9 4.17 -12.06 2.29
N LYS A 10 5.00 -12.67 3.15
CA LYS A 10 4.53 -13.35 4.38
C LYS A 10 3.83 -12.38 5.33
N ALA A 11 4.41 -11.20 5.55
CA ALA A 11 3.81 -10.17 6.40
C ALA A 11 2.43 -9.73 5.87
N PHE A 12 2.30 -9.51 4.56
CA PHE A 12 1.02 -9.17 3.94
C PHE A 12 0.00 -10.31 4.05
N GLY A 13 0.41 -11.56 3.83
CA GLY A 13 -0.48 -12.72 3.99
C GLY A 13 -1.02 -12.85 5.42
N LEU A 14 -0.17 -12.63 6.42
CA LEU A 14 -0.58 -12.57 7.83
C LEU A 14 -1.53 -11.40 8.12
N LEU A 15 -1.27 -10.22 7.55
CA LEU A 15 -2.15 -9.06 7.66
C LEU A 15 -3.54 -9.36 7.08
N LEU A 16 -3.61 -9.91 5.86
CA LEU A 16 -4.88 -10.30 5.23
C LEU A 16 -5.65 -11.28 6.13
N LYS A 17 -4.97 -12.31 6.63
CA LYS A 17 -5.56 -13.29 7.54
C LYS A 17 -6.10 -12.65 8.81
N TYR A 18 -5.35 -11.72 9.39
CA TYR A 18 -5.76 -10.95 10.57
C TYR A 18 -7.01 -10.10 10.29
N GLU A 19 -7.00 -9.29 9.23
CA GLU A 19 -8.13 -8.41 8.90
C GLU A 19 -9.40 -9.22 8.55
N ARG A 20 -9.23 -10.35 7.84
CA ARG A 20 -10.34 -11.27 7.56
C ARG A 20 -10.94 -11.85 8.85
N ALA A 21 -10.10 -12.31 9.77
CA ALA A 21 -10.55 -12.87 11.04
C ALA A 21 -11.23 -11.80 11.91
N LYS A 22 -10.68 -10.58 11.94
CA LYS A 22 -11.26 -9.41 12.62
C LYS A 22 -12.64 -9.04 12.07
N ALA A 23 -12.85 -9.19 10.76
CA ALA A 23 -14.15 -9.00 10.11
C ALA A 23 -15.11 -10.20 10.28
N GLY A 24 -14.71 -11.27 10.98
CA GLY A 24 -15.53 -12.45 11.22
C GLY A 24 -15.78 -13.30 9.98
N LEU A 25 -14.94 -13.21 8.95
CA LEU A 25 -15.15 -13.88 7.67
C LEU A 25 -14.32 -15.17 7.55
N SER A 26 -14.90 -16.23 6.99
CA SER A 26 -14.11 -17.34 6.46
C SER A 26 -13.47 -16.95 5.12
N GLN A 27 -12.46 -17.69 4.66
CA GLN A 27 -11.87 -17.45 3.33
C GLN A 27 -12.93 -17.54 2.21
N ALA A 28 -13.86 -18.49 2.33
CA ALA A 28 -14.96 -18.64 1.37
C ALA A 28 -15.94 -17.46 1.38
N ILE A 29 -16.26 -16.92 2.56
CA ILE A 29 -17.14 -15.75 2.67
C ILE A 29 -16.45 -14.51 2.10
N LEU A 30 -15.17 -14.29 2.42
CA LEU A 30 -14.41 -13.17 1.86
C LEU A 30 -14.33 -13.28 0.33
N ALA A 31 -13.99 -14.45 -0.19
CA ALA A 31 -13.90 -14.69 -1.62
C ALA A 31 -15.23 -14.37 -2.34
N LYS A 32 -16.36 -14.81 -1.75
CA LYS A 32 -17.70 -14.49 -2.26
C LYS A 32 -17.98 -12.99 -2.25
N LYS A 33 -17.70 -12.29 -1.14
CA LYS A 33 -17.92 -10.84 -1.02
C LYS A 33 -17.06 -10.04 -2.00
N ALA A 34 -15.81 -10.45 -2.19
CA ALA A 34 -14.85 -9.82 -3.09
C ALA A 34 -15.05 -10.21 -4.56
N GLY A 35 -15.91 -11.18 -4.88
CA GLY A 35 -16.08 -11.69 -6.24
C GLY A 35 -14.79 -12.28 -6.83
N ILE A 36 -14.07 -13.05 -6.01
CA ILE A 36 -12.83 -13.78 -6.38
C ILE A 36 -12.92 -15.25 -5.96
N SER A 37 -11.97 -16.08 -6.40
CA SER A 37 -11.92 -17.49 -5.98
C SER A 37 -11.35 -17.63 -4.56
N VAL A 38 -11.79 -18.68 -3.84
CA VAL A 38 -11.25 -19.03 -2.52
C VAL A 38 -9.75 -19.34 -2.59
N ALA A 39 -9.30 -19.95 -3.69
CA ALA A 39 -7.90 -20.23 -3.94
C ALA A 39 -7.03 -18.96 -3.90
N ILE A 40 -7.51 -17.85 -4.47
CA ILE A 40 -6.78 -16.56 -4.43
C ILE A 40 -6.62 -16.07 -2.98
N VAL A 41 -7.66 -16.16 -2.15
CA VAL A 41 -7.58 -15.75 -0.74
C VAL A 41 -6.56 -16.64 -0.01
N ASN A 42 -6.64 -17.96 -0.21
CA ASN A 42 -5.73 -18.91 0.41
C ASN A 42 -4.27 -18.69 -0.02
N ASP A 43 -4.02 -18.47 -1.30
CA ASP A 43 -2.67 -18.28 -1.83
C ASP A 43 -2.04 -16.99 -1.31
N LEU A 44 -2.83 -15.92 -1.18
CA LEU A 44 -2.37 -14.65 -0.62
C LEU A 44 -2.06 -14.77 0.87
N GLU A 45 -2.93 -15.41 1.66
CA GLU A 45 -2.70 -15.61 3.10
C GLU A 45 -1.48 -16.46 3.40
N ASN A 46 -1.16 -17.42 2.52
CA ASN A 46 0.02 -18.29 2.66
C ASN A 46 1.26 -17.78 1.90
N ALA A 47 1.20 -16.59 1.31
CA ALA A 47 2.28 -15.98 0.54
C ALA A 47 2.80 -16.86 -0.61
N THR A 48 1.96 -17.72 -1.19
CA THR A 48 2.31 -18.55 -2.35
C THR A 48 2.13 -17.79 -3.67
N ARG A 49 1.34 -16.71 -3.65
CA ARG A 49 1.07 -15.84 -4.81
C ARG A 49 0.96 -14.37 -4.39
N VAL A 50 1.28 -13.47 -5.31
CA VAL A 50 0.97 -12.04 -5.23
C VAL A 50 -0.16 -11.69 -6.19
N ALA A 51 -1.00 -10.72 -5.83
CA ALA A 51 -2.08 -10.26 -6.67
C ALA A 51 -1.89 -8.80 -7.08
N GLY A 52 -2.40 -8.46 -8.27
CA GLY A 52 -2.40 -7.10 -8.78
C GLY A 52 -3.47 -6.24 -8.10
N VAL A 53 -3.40 -4.94 -8.36
CA VAL A 53 -4.16 -3.92 -7.63
C VAL A 53 -5.67 -4.13 -7.66
N LYS A 54 -6.21 -4.57 -8.81
CA LYS A 54 -7.65 -4.84 -8.98
C LYS A 54 -8.15 -5.95 -8.04
N THR A 55 -7.33 -6.97 -7.81
CA THR A 55 -7.66 -8.06 -6.89
C THR A 55 -7.53 -7.62 -5.44
N ILE A 56 -6.48 -6.85 -5.11
CA ILE A 56 -6.29 -6.32 -3.75
C ILE A 56 -7.41 -5.36 -3.37
N ARG A 57 -7.88 -4.51 -4.29
CA ARG A 57 -9.05 -3.64 -4.11
C ARG A 57 -10.30 -4.45 -3.77
N LYS A 58 -10.64 -5.44 -4.59
CA LYS A 58 -11.80 -6.32 -4.36
C LYS A 58 -11.76 -6.97 -2.98
N ILE A 59 -10.57 -7.35 -2.51
CA ILE A 59 -10.38 -7.90 -1.17
C ILE A 59 -10.64 -6.84 -0.09
N ALA A 60 -10.10 -5.63 -0.23
CA ALA A 60 -10.33 -4.54 0.71
C ALA A 60 -11.83 -4.18 0.82
N GLU A 61 -12.52 -4.12 -0.33
CA GLU A 61 -13.98 -3.93 -0.41
C GLU A 61 -14.73 -5.08 0.27
N GLY A 62 -14.36 -6.34 -0.02
CA GLY A 62 -14.96 -7.52 0.60
C GLY A 62 -14.75 -7.63 2.11
N LEU A 63 -13.66 -7.04 2.62
CA LEU A 63 -13.37 -6.89 4.05
C LEU A 63 -14.18 -5.75 4.71
N GLY A 64 -14.81 -4.87 3.92
CA GLY A 64 -15.55 -3.72 4.42
C GLY A 64 -14.65 -2.70 5.14
N MET A 65 -13.41 -2.55 4.68
CA MET A 65 -12.46 -1.62 5.28
C MET A 65 -12.89 -0.16 5.07
N PRO A 66 -12.77 0.71 6.08
CA PRO A 66 -12.83 2.16 5.86
C PRO A 66 -11.78 2.60 4.84
N GLU A 67 -12.09 3.62 4.05
CA GLU A 67 -11.25 4.09 2.93
C GLU A 67 -9.77 4.25 3.29
N HIS A 68 -9.44 4.99 4.35
CA HIS A 68 -8.06 5.17 4.81
C HIS A 68 -7.33 3.84 5.07
N ARG A 69 -8.02 2.86 5.68
CA ARG A 69 -7.45 1.54 5.96
C ARG A 69 -7.32 0.70 4.69
N ALA A 70 -8.28 0.83 3.77
CA ALA A 70 -8.23 0.18 2.46
C ALA A 70 -7.05 0.70 1.64
N VAL A 71 -6.75 2.00 1.68
CA VAL A 71 -5.58 2.60 1.04
C VAL A 71 -4.28 2.01 1.61
N ASP A 72 -4.11 2.01 2.94
CA ASP A 72 -2.93 1.41 3.60
C ASP A 72 -2.75 -0.06 3.21
N PHE A 73 -3.86 -0.82 3.17
CA PHE A 73 -3.86 -2.23 2.81
C PHE A 73 -3.48 -2.43 1.34
N MET A 74 -4.05 -1.63 0.43
CA MET A 74 -3.76 -1.68 -1.00
C MET A 74 -2.30 -1.33 -1.30
N LEU A 75 -1.74 -0.30 -0.65
CA LEU A 75 -0.33 0.08 -0.81
C LEU A 75 0.62 -1.05 -0.38
N GLN A 76 0.31 -1.74 0.72
CA GLN A 76 1.11 -2.90 1.16
C GLN A 76 1.03 -4.08 0.18
N GLY A 77 -0.14 -4.32 -0.42
CA GLY A 77 -0.29 -5.33 -1.48
C GLY A 77 0.41 -4.94 -2.78
N LEU A 78 0.31 -3.67 -3.18
CA LEU A 78 0.95 -3.11 -4.37
C LEU A 78 2.47 -3.18 -4.32
N ALA A 79 3.07 -2.96 -3.15
CA ALA A 79 4.52 -3.10 -2.95
C ALA A 79 5.06 -4.51 -3.31
N LEU A 80 4.17 -5.51 -3.44
CA LEU A 80 4.49 -6.86 -3.87
C LEU A 80 4.27 -7.10 -5.37
N SER A 81 3.51 -6.22 -6.03
CA SER A 81 3.27 -6.24 -7.48
C SER A 81 4.42 -5.53 -8.20
N ARG A 82 4.98 -6.16 -9.23
CA ARG A 82 6.03 -5.55 -10.08
C ARG A 82 5.48 -4.71 -11.24
N ARG A 83 4.16 -4.71 -11.45
CA ARG A 83 3.51 -4.10 -12.63
C ARG A 83 2.57 -2.95 -12.30
N ASP A 84 1.97 -2.95 -11.12
CA ASP A 84 0.99 -1.95 -10.72
C ASP A 84 1.66 -1.02 -9.70
N TYR A 85 1.97 0.22 -10.09
CA TYR A 85 2.58 1.21 -9.18
C TYR A 85 1.57 2.25 -8.66
N ALA A 86 0.44 2.45 -9.35
CA ALA A 86 -0.64 3.34 -8.93
C ALA A 86 -1.78 2.55 -8.28
N LEU A 87 -2.45 3.17 -7.30
CA LEU A 87 -3.77 2.72 -6.87
C LEU A 87 -4.75 2.87 -8.04
N PRO A 88 -5.83 2.07 -8.10
CA PRO A 88 -6.74 2.21 -9.22
C PRO A 88 -7.54 3.51 -9.07
N ASP A 89 -8.07 4.01 -10.18
CA ASP A 89 -8.64 5.35 -10.38
C ASP A 89 -7.61 6.48 -10.27
N PHE A 90 -6.34 6.16 -10.04
CA PHE A 90 -5.26 7.15 -10.03
C PHE A 90 -4.50 7.12 -11.36
N GLU A 91 -4.79 6.19 -12.28
CA GLU A 91 -4.05 6.03 -13.53
C GLU A 91 -4.11 7.26 -14.46
N ASP A 92 -5.15 8.09 -14.30
CA ASP A 92 -5.38 9.30 -15.11
C ASP A 92 -4.65 10.55 -14.58
N TYR A 93 -3.96 10.46 -13.44
CA TYR A 93 -3.13 11.56 -12.93
C TYR A 93 -1.88 11.77 -13.79
N GLU A 94 -1.43 13.03 -13.88
CA GLU A 94 -0.23 13.40 -14.62
C GLU A 94 1.02 12.64 -14.13
N PRO A 95 1.89 12.13 -15.02
CA PRO A 95 3.06 11.32 -14.66
C PRO A 95 4.00 11.99 -13.65
N ILE A 96 4.06 13.32 -13.63
CA ILE A 96 4.89 14.06 -12.68
C ILE A 96 4.51 13.75 -11.22
N LEU A 97 3.24 13.50 -10.92
CA LEU A 97 2.76 13.23 -9.57
C LEU A 97 3.29 11.89 -9.02
N PHE A 98 3.53 10.92 -9.89
CA PHE A 98 4.13 9.62 -9.53
C PHE A 98 5.65 9.67 -9.43
N ASN A 99 6.28 10.55 -10.22
CA ASN A 99 7.72 10.52 -10.44
C ASN A 99 8.50 11.61 -9.67
N LEU A 100 7.82 12.62 -9.12
CA LEU A 100 8.47 13.72 -8.42
C LEU A 100 9.31 13.24 -7.22
N VAL A 101 8.73 12.41 -6.35
CA VAL A 101 9.43 11.91 -5.15
C VAL A 101 10.61 11.00 -5.54
N PRO A 102 10.45 9.98 -6.40
CA PRO A 102 11.59 9.19 -6.88
C PRO A 102 12.69 10.04 -7.53
N TYR A 103 12.31 11.04 -8.33
CA TYR A 103 13.27 11.94 -8.98
C TYR A 103 14.05 12.77 -7.96
N PHE A 104 13.38 13.34 -6.96
CA PHE A 104 14.02 14.10 -5.88
C PHE A 104 15.03 13.24 -5.11
N LEU A 105 14.64 12.02 -4.70
CA LEU A 105 15.52 11.12 -3.96
C LEU A 105 16.77 10.79 -4.78
N LYS A 106 16.59 10.37 -6.03
CA LYS A 106 17.70 10.04 -6.93
C LYS A 106 18.65 11.22 -7.15
N SER A 107 18.10 12.42 -7.35
CA SER A 107 18.89 13.64 -7.57
C SER A 107 19.73 14.03 -6.35
N ASN A 108 19.35 13.57 -5.15
CA ASN A 108 20.09 13.76 -3.90
C ASN A 108 20.93 12.53 -3.52
N GLY A 109 21.23 11.65 -4.49
CA GLY A 109 22.08 10.48 -4.28
C GLY A 109 21.44 9.33 -3.51
N ILE A 110 20.15 9.43 -3.16
CA ILE A 110 19.44 8.42 -2.40
C ILE A 110 18.88 7.38 -3.36
N THR A 111 19.34 6.16 -3.19
CA THR A 111 18.89 4.99 -3.94
C THR A 111 17.83 4.20 -3.15
N PRO A 112 17.01 3.36 -3.82
CA PRO A 112 16.08 2.48 -3.11
C PRO A 112 16.73 1.51 -2.11
N LEU A 113 18.05 1.29 -2.19
CA LEU A 113 18.78 0.42 -1.27
C LEU A 113 19.03 1.08 0.10
N GLU A 114 18.98 2.40 0.15
CA GLU A 114 19.20 3.18 1.36
C GLU A 114 17.89 3.45 2.11
N ILE A 115 16.75 3.09 1.54
CA ILE A 115 15.43 3.28 2.15
C ILE A 115 15.14 2.08 3.06
N ASP A 116 15.09 2.34 4.36
CA ASP A 116 14.71 1.34 5.37
C ASP A 116 13.18 1.18 5.44
N SER A 117 12.46 2.30 5.57
CA SER A 117 11.00 2.30 5.66
C SER A 117 10.36 3.57 5.11
N CYS A 118 9.08 3.44 4.71
CA CYS A 118 8.23 4.56 4.36
C CYS A 118 6.93 4.46 5.17
N SER A 119 6.48 5.57 5.75
CA SER A 119 5.23 5.65 6.50
C SER A 119 4.39 6.84 6.02
N LEU A 120 3.07 6.66 5.96
CA LEU A 120 2.16 7.74 5.64
C LEU A 120 2.07 8.71 6.81
N LEU A 121 2.10 10.00 6.49
CA LEU A 121 1.82 11.06 7.45
C LEU A 121 0.32 11.34 7.45
N GLN A 122 -0.28 11.39 8.64
CA GLN A 122 -1.67 11.79 8.82
C GLN A 122 -1.72 12.95 9.82
N PRO A 123 -2.33 14.09 9.47
CA PRO A 123 -2.61 15.15 10.43
C PRO A 123 -3.50 14.62 11.54
N TYR A 124 -3.31 15.11 12.76
CA TYR A 124 -4.16 14.72 13.89
C TYR A 124 -5.65 14.98 13.55
N GLY A 125 -6.47 13.93 13.61
CA GLY A 125 -7.91 13.99 13.30
C GLY A 125 -8.29 13.89 11.82
N SER A 126 -7.32 13.84 10.89
CA SER A 126 -7.60 13.60 9.46
C SER A 126 -7.65 12.11 9.14
N LYS A 127 -8.56 11.72 8.25
CA LYS A 127 -8.59 10.37 7.64
C LYS A 127 -7.81 10.29 6.33
N VAL A 128 -7.30 11.41 5.83
CA VAL A 128 -6.58 11.50 4.56
C VAL A 128 -5.09 11.70 4.85
N PRO A 129 -4.20 10.89 4.25
CA PRO A 129 -2.76 11.10 4.35
C PRO A 129 -2.35 12.47 3.81
N SER A 130 -1.51 13.20 4.55
CA SER A 130 -0.95 14.50 4.15
C SER A 130 0.49 14.42 3.67
N GLY A 131 1.04 13.22 3.49
CA GLY A 131 2.44 13.08 3.11
C GLY A 131 3.02 11.70 3.36
N VAL A 132 4.34 11.62 3.19
CA VAL A 132 5.13 10.42 3.48
C VAL A 132 6.42 10.79 4.22
N GLU A 133 6.74 10.04 5.27
CA GLU A 133 8.06 10.03 5.90
C GLU A 133 8.85 8.83 5.39
N ILE A 134 10.05 9.09 4.89
CA ILE A 134 11.00 8.09 4.39
C ILE A 134 12.14 8.05 5.40
N THR A 135 12.38 6.89 5.99
CA THR A 135 13.51 6.65 6.89
C THR A 135 14.59 5.90 6.13
N LEU A 136 15.81 6.44 6.13
CA LEU A 136 16.97 5.83 5.51
C LEU A 136 17.67 4.88 6.47
N SER A 137 18.49 3.96 5.95
CA SER A 137 19.31 3.04 6.76
C SER A 137 20.33 3.77 7.65
N SER A 138 20.65 5.02 7.33
CA SER A 138 21.44 5.93 8.16
C SER A 138 20.66 6.54 9.34
N ASN A 139 19.38 6.18 9.49
CA ASN A 139 18.41 6.78 10.41
C ASN A 139 18.04 8.25 10.09
N GLN A 140 18.53 8.80 8.96
CA GLN A 140 18.08 10.08 8.43
C GLN A 140 16.62 9.97 7.95
N LYS A 141 15.84 11.03 8.17
CA LYS A 141 14.43 11.11 7.77
C LYS A 141 14.22 12.18 6.70
N ILE A 142 13.37 11.86 5.73
CA ILE A 142 12.95 12.76 4.66
C ILE A 142 11.43 12.81 4.69
N ARG A 143 10.85 14.02 4.61
CA ARG A 143 9.40 14.21 4.59
C ARG A 143 8.96 14.87 3.30
N VAL A 144 7.88 14.35 2.73
CA VAL A 144 7.14 14.98 1.66
C VAL A 144 5.77 15.31 2.22
N ASN A 145 5.43 16.59 2.32
CA ASN A 145 4.14 17.06 2.82
C ASN A 145 3.28 17.59 1.66
N LEU A 146 1.97 17.37 1.78
CA LEU A 146 0.93 17.95 0.96
C LEU A 146 0.13 18.89 1.83
N GLU A 147 0.07 20.15 1.43
CA GLU A 147 -0.62 21.22 2.16
C GLU A 147 -1.62 21.86 1.20
N PHE A 148 -2.82 22.17 1.70
CA PHE A 148 -3.73 23.03 0.97
C PHE A 148 -3.24 24.46 1.13
N GLU A 149 -2.96 25.13 0.02
CA GLU A 149 -2.76 26.56 0.03
C GLU A 149 -4.15 27.22 0.07
N GLU A 150 -4.40 28.05 1.09
CA GLU A 150 -5.61 28.85 1.13
C GLU A 150 -5.62 29.78 -0.08
N LYS A 151 -6.78 29.92 -0.73
CA LYS A 151 -6.92 30.98 -1.73
C LYS A 151 -6.86 32.31 -1.00
N ASP A 152 -5.88 33.14 -1.33
CA ASP A 152 -5.92 34.57 -1.00
C ASP A 152 -7.31 35.09 -1.42
N THR A 153 -8.07 35.55 -0.44
CA THR A 153 -9.48 35.96 -0.59
C THR A 153 -9.58 37.31 -1.30
#